data_AF-A0A1C6R7A3-F1
#
_entry.id   AF-A0A1C6R7A3-F1
#
_cell.length_a   1.000
_cell.length_b   1.000
_cell.length_c   1.000
_cell.angle_alpha   90.00
_cell.angle_beta   90.00
_cell.angle_gamma   90.00
#
_symmetry.space_group_name_H-M   'P 1'
#
loop_
_entity.id
_entity.type
_entity.pdbx_description
1 polymer ?
#
loop_
_entity_poly.entity_id
_entity_poly.type
_entity_poly.pdbx_seq_one_letter_code
_entity_poly.pdbx_strand_id
1 'polypeptide(L)'
;MTDRRTLALHSPYTDLNTAEILDTHTGRVTYRFRAPRAAGTIVIGPEFRGEDSPIPTLIYVQFGDDAYNDNDRAERPVINGVTITGGVTLNPAEYLARPDGGYIGLRRSIDRFTNTSAPTATSRYGSAIIRALVAAWHERPDRDDLIQAAARHAAPRRLTELRRYKINPIKEQIDKLTDQLVDHYALAGQLSRLAAEYQATRANPEHPNAKQALS
;
A
#
# COMPACT_ATOMS: atom_id res chain seq x y z
N MET A 1 -0.62 12.65 -26.16
CA MET A 1 -1.27 12.04 -27.34
C MET A 1 -2.58 11.44 -26.89
N THR A 2 -3.70 11.71 -27.56
CA THR A 2 -5.00 11.13 -27.20
C THR A 2 -5.35 10.04 -28.20
N ASP A 3 -5.39 8.80 -27.74
CA ASP A 3 -5.81 7.66 -28.56
C ASP A 3 -7.28 7.34 -28.30
N ARG A 4 -8.04 7.00 -29.34
CA ARG A 4 -9.48 6.71 -29.24
C ARG A 4 -9.76 5.28 -29.71
N ARG A 5 -10.44 4.51 -28.87
CA ARG A 5 -10.82 3.13 -29.19
C ARG A 5 -12.18 2.74 -28.63
N THR A 6 -12.79 1.75 -29.26
CA THR A 6 -14.01 1.10 -28.80
C THR A 6 -13.63 -0.21 -28.12
N LEU A 7 -14.07 -0.41 -26.89
CA LEU A 7 -13.85 -1.63 -26.12
C LEU A 7 -15.15 -2.41 -26.00
N ALA A 8 -15.12 -3.69 -26.36
CA ALA A 8 -16.27 -4.56 -26.20
C ALA A 8 -16.57 -4.80 -24.72
N LEU A 9 -17.84 -4.69 -24.32
CA LEU A 9 -18.29 -5.13 -23.00
C LEU A 9 -19.00 -6.47 -23.12
N HIS A 10 -18.91 -7.30 -22.09
CA HIS A 10 -19.70 -8.53 -22.05
C HIS A 10 -21.21 -8.22 -22.03
N SER A 11 -21.98 -9.05 -22.73
CA SER A 11 -23.44 -8.99 -22.74
C SER A 11 -23.99 -8.93 -21.30
N PRO A 12 -24.98 -8.08 -21.00
CA PRO A 12 -25.88 -7.36 -21.92
C PRO A 12 -25.47 -5.89 -22.19
N TYR A 13 -24.21 -5.53 -21.97
CA TYR A 13 -23.78 -4.13 -22.06
C TYR A 13 -23.28 -3.77 -23.46
N THR A 14 -23.60 -2.55 -23.89
CA THR A 14 -23.07 -1.98 -25.13
C THR A 14 -21.60 -1.61 -24.97
N ASP A 15 -20.86 -1.69 -26.08
CA ASP A 15 -19.47 -1.28 -26.18
C ASP A 15 -19.19 0.12 -25.63
N LEU A 16 -17.96 0.27 -25.15
CA LEU A 16 -17.45 1.45 -24.50
C LEU A 16 -16.59 2.25 -25.48
N ASN A 17 -16.98 3.49 -25.78
CA ASN A 17 -16.09 4.41 -26.49
C ASN A 17 -15.14 5.05 -25.49
N THR A 18 -13.85 5.00 -25.77
CA THR A 18 -12.80 5.49 -24.87
C THR A 18 -11.85 6.43 -25.58
N ALA A 19 -11.33 7.40 -24.81
CA ALA A 19 -10.23 8.25 -25.18
C ALA A 19 -9.19 8.22 -24.06
N GLU A 20 -7.93 8.06 -24.41
CA GLU A 20 -6.85 7.76 -23.47
C GLU A 20 -5.83 8.87 -23.42
N ILE A 21 -5.34 9.16 -22.22
CA ILE A 21 -4.25 10.10 -21.99
C ILE A 21 -3.22 9.40 -21.12
N LEU A 22 -1.98 9.36 -21.59
CA LEU A 22 -0.88 8.76 -20.87
C LEU A 22 -0.09 9.84 -20.13
N ASP A 23 0.21 9.56 -18.87
CA ASP A 23 1.21 10.26 -18.10
C ASP A 23 2.43 9.35 -17.91
N THR A 24 3.43 9.55 -18.77
CA THR A 24 4.68 8.78 -18.75
C THR A 24 5.61 9.16 -17.60
N HIS A 25 5.31 10.24 -16.87
CA HIS A 25 6.07 10.62 -15.69
C HIS A 25 5.59 9.87 -14.45
N THR A 26 4.27 9.70 -14.29
CA THR A 26 3.69 8.98 -13.14
C THR A 26 3.35 7.52 -13.44
N GLY A 27 3.39 7.10 -14.71
CA GLY A 27 2.99 5.76 -15.13
C GLY A 27 1.48 5.54 -15.15
N ARG A 28 0.69 6.62 -15.18
CA ARG A 28 -0.78 6.58 -15.12
C ARG A 28 -1.39 6.68 -16.52
N VAL A 29 -2.54 6.04 -16.68
CA VAL A 29 -3.36 6.14 -17.89
C VAL A 29 -4.76 6.59 -17.50
N THR A 30 -5.19 7.71 -18.07
CA THR A 30 -6.51 8.28 -17.88
C THR A 30 -7.42 7.86 -19.01
N TYR A 31 -8.48 7.13 -18.69
CA TYR A 31 -9.51 6.65 -19.60
C TYR A 31 -10.76 7.51 -19.44
N ARG A 32 -11.04 8.35 -20.43
CA ARG A 32 -12.34 9.00 -20.58
C ARG A 32 -13.25 8.10 -21.39
N PHE A 33 -14.40 7.75 -20.86
CA PHE A 33 -15.28 6.77 -21.50
C PHE A 33 -16.72 7.26 -21.65
N ARG A 34 -17.43 6.67 -22.61
CA ARG A 34 -18.86 6.91 -22.85
C ARG A 34 -19.56 5.67 -23.39
N ALA A 35 -20.74 5.40 -22.85
CA ALA A 35 -21.71 4.38 -23.25
C ALA A 35 -23.15 4.87 -22.90
N PRO A 36 -24.23 4.22 -23.37
CA PRO A 36 -25.60 4.74 -23.26
C PRO A 36 -26.08 5.12 -21.85
N ARG A 37 -25.52 4.52 -20.79
CA ARG A 37 -25.85 4.83 -19.38
C ARG A 37 -24.61 5.00 -18.51
N ALA A 38 -23.45 5.22 -19.11
CA ALA A 38 -22.21 5.33 -18.37
C ALA A 38 -21.27 6.33 -19.05
N ALA A 39 -20.73 7.28 -18.29
CA ALA A 39 -19.71 8.20 -18.78
C ALA A 39 -18.83 8.68 -17.62
N GLY A 40 -17.63 9.13 -17.93
CA GLY A 40 -16.72 9.77 -16.97
C GLY A 40 -15.29 9.32 -17.17
N THR A 41 -14.50 9.48 -16.11
CA THR A 41 -13.06 9.29 -16.15
C THR A 41 -12.62 8.24 -15.13
N ILE A 42 -11.77 7.31 -15.56
CA ILE A 42 -11.09 6.34 -14.71
C ILE A 42 -9.59 6.47 -14.94
N VAL A 43 -8.82 6.64 -13.88
CA VAL A 43 -7.35 6.66 -13.95
C VAL A 43 -6.83 5.32 -13.44
N ILE A 44 -6.03 4.64 -14.24
CA ILE A 44 -5.38 3.38 -13.86
C ILE A 44 -3.88 3.62 -13.79
N GLY A 45 -3.25 3.24 -12.69
CA GLY A 45 -1.80 3.30 -12.55
C GLY A 45 -1.27 2.24 -11.58
N PRO A 46 0.03 1.92 -11.67
CA PRO A 46 0.67 1.01 -10.71
C PRO A 46 0.62 1.53 -9.27
N GLU A 47 0.48 0.63 -8.30
CA GLU A 47 0.28 0.92 -6.88
C GLU A 47 1.22 0.09 -5.99
N PHE A 48 1.75 0.69 -4.92
CA PHE A 48 2.77 0.10 -4.03
C PHE A 48 2.22 -0.41 -2.70
N ARG A 49 0.91 -0.68 -2.63
CA ARG A 49 0.23 -0.98 -1.36
C ARG A 49 0.80 -2.23 -0.69
N GLY A 50 1.48 -2.03 0.44
CA GLY A 50 2.02 -3.11 1.27
C GLY A 50 3.19 -3.87 0.63
N GLU A 51 3.75 -3.35 -0.45
CA GLU A 51 4.84 -4.01 -1.17
C GLU A 51 6.21 -3.50 -0.69
N ASP A 52 7.06 -4.43 -0.27
CA ASP A 52 8.50 -4.18 -0.08
C ASP A 52 9.26 -4.22 -1.42
N SER A 53 8.62 -4.68 -2.49
CA SER A 53 9.18 -4.72 -3.84
C SER A 53 9.43 -3.30 -4.39
N PRO A 54 10.57 -3.04 -5.06
CA PRO A 54 10.79 -1.77 -5.76
C PRO A 54 9.88 -1.60 -6.99
N ILE A 55 9.34 -2.69 -7.53
CA ILE A 55 8.47 -2.73 -8.71
C ILE A 55 7.03 -3.06 -8.27
N PRO A 56 6.04 -2.23 -8.64
CA PRO A 56 4.65 -2.42 -8.24
C PRO A 56 4.02 -3.56 -9.03
N THR A 57 3.30 -4.45 -8.34
CA THR A 57 2.56 -5.55 -8.98
C THR A 57 1.05 -5.30 -9.02
N LEU A 58 0.57 -4.43 -8.14
CA LEU A 58 -0.82 -4.00 -8.07
C LEU A 58 -1.07 -2.76 -8.93
N ILE A 59 -2.33 -2.53 -9.28
CA ILE A 59 -2.81 -1.26 -9.83
C ILE A 59 -3.86 -0.64 -8.93
N TYR A 60 -3.97 0.68 -8.99
CA TYR A 60 -5.09 1.43 -8.46
C TYR A 60 -5.97 1.92 -9.60
N VAL A 61 -7.25 1.57 -9.55
CA VAL A 61 -8.30 2.06 -10.45
C VAL A 61 -9.03 3.17 -9.73
N GLN A 62 -8.71 4.41 -10.06
CA GLN A 62 -9.27 5.62 -9.48
C GLN A 62 -10.52 6.06 -10.24
N PHE A 63 -11.58 6.44 -9.52
CA PHE A 63 -12.79 7.01 -10.11
C PHE A 63 -12.72 8.53 -10.08
N GLY A 64 -12.69 9.13 -11.27
CA GLY A 64 -12.47 10.57 -11.47
C GLY A 64 -10.99 10.95 -11.47
N ASP A 65 -10.76 12.23 -11.73
CA ASP A 65 -9.43 12.82 -11.88
C ASP A 65 -9.13 13.84 -10.75
N ASP A 66 -7.84 14.00 -10.46
CA ASP A 66 -7.28 15.14 -9.71
C ASP A 66 -8.01 15.61 -8.44
N ALA A 67 -8.01 14.79 -7.37
CA ALA A 67 -8.21 15.28 -6.01
C ALA A 67 -7.72 14.29 -4.95
N TYR A 68 -7.30 14.83 -3.79
CA TYR A 68 -6.97 14.03 -2.61
C TYR A 68 -8.21 13.32 -2.02
N ASN A 69 -9.31 14.06 -1.87
CA ASN A 69 -10.58 13.48 -1.43
C ASN A 69 -11.31 12.87 -2.63
N ASP A 70 -11.64 11.58 -2.54
CA ASP A 70 -12.38 10.82 -3.55
C ASP A 70 -13.65 11.54 -4.03
N ASN A 71 -14.37 12.21 -3.12
CA ASN A 71 -15.63 12.89 -3.43
C ASN A 71 -15.45 14.23 -4.15
N ASP A 72 -14.25 14.82 -4.09
CA ASP A 72 -13.92 16.11 -4.69
C ASP A 72 -13.31 15.94 -6.10
N ARG A 73 -13.08 14.69 -6.55
CA ARG A 73 -12.51 14.40 -7.87
C ARG A 73 -13.39 14.92 -9.01
N ALA A 74 -12.74 15.47 -10.02
CA ALA A 74 -13.38 15.90 -11.25
C ALA A 74 -13.79 14.70 -12.12
N GLU A 75 -14.78 14.89 -13.00
CA GLU A 75 -15.17 13.91 -14.02
C GLU A 75 -15.45 12.49 -13.49
N ARG A 76 -15.94 12.38 -12.25
CA ARG A 76 -16.28 11.08 -11.65
C ARG A 76 -17.24 10.28 -12.54
N PRO A 77 -17.05 8.95 -12.67
CA PRO A 77 -17.94 8.08 -13.41
C PRO A 77 -19.41 8.24 -12.96
N VAL A 78 -20.29 8.46 -13.92
CA VAL A 78 -21.74 8.41 -13.72
C VAL A 78 -22.26 7.17 -14.42
N ILE A 79 -22.83 6.22 -13.67
CA ILE A 79 -23.28 4.92 -14.17
C ILE A 79 -24.73 4.69 -13.73
N ASN A 80 -25.64 4.46 -14.68
CA ASN A 80 -27.09 4.44 -14.47
C ASN A 80 -27.58 5.69 -13.69
N GLY A 81 -27.02 6.86 -14.00
CA GLY A 81 -27.32 8.11 -13.30
C GLY A 81 -26.72 8.25 -11.89
N VAL A 82 -25.92 7.29 -11.43
CA VAL A 82 -25.28 7.33 -10.11
C VAL A 82 -23.82 7.77 -10.24
N THR A 83 -23.43 8.84 -9.56
CA THR A 83 -22.03 9.28 -9.48
C THR A 83 -21.24 8.36 -8.55
N ILE A 84 -20.22 7.73 -9.09
CA ILE A 84 -19.35 6.78 -8.41
C ILE A 84 -18.15 7.51 -7.82
N THR A 85 -17.77 7.11 -6.61
CA THR A 85 -16.66 7.71 -5.86
C THR A 85 -15.68 6.64 -5.38
N GLY A 86 -14.45 7.05 -5.14
CA GLY A 86 -13.40 6.18 -4.62
C GLY A 86 -12.50 5.59 -5.68
N GLY A 87 -12.07 4.36 -5.43
CA GLY A 87 -11.26 3.57 -6.32
C GLY A 87 -11.01 2.20 -5.72
N VAL A 88 -10.30 1.35 -6.45
CA VAL A 88 -10.02 -0.02 -6.03
C VAL A 88 -8.59 -0.40 -6.38
N THR A 89 -7.89 -0.98 -5.42
CA THR A 89 -6.59 -1.62 -5.66
C THR A 89 -6.82 -3.07 -6.05
N LEU A 90 -6.20 -3.52 -7.14
CA LEU A 90 -6.34 -4.90 -7.62
C LEU A 90 -5.06 -5.40 -8.28
N ASN A 91 -4.87 -6.72 -8.24
CA ASN A 91 -3.91 -7.40 -9.10
C ASN A 91 -4.60 -7.64 -10.46
N PRO A 92 -4.08 -7.08 -11.57
CA PRO A 92 -4.71 -7.22 -12.89
C PRO A 92 -4.90 -8.69 -13.32
N ALA A 93 -3.87 -9.52 -13.18
CA ALA A 93 -3.90 -10.90 -13.65
C ALA A 93 -4.92 -11.73 -12.87
N GLU A 94 -4.90 -11.63 -11.53
CA GLU A 94 -5.89 -12.30 -10.68
C GLU A 94 -7.31 -11.80 -10.93
N TYR A 95 -7.48 -10.48 -11.12
CA TYR A 95 -8.78 -9.88 -11.34
C TYR A 95 -9.41 -10.32 -12.67
N LEU A 96 -8.61 -10.39 -13.73
CA LEU A 96 -9.06 -10.84 -15.06
C LEU A 96 -9.33 -12.34 -15.11
N ALA A 97 -8.60 -13.15 -14.34
CA ALA A 97 -8.82 -14.60 -14.24
C ALA A 97 -10.11 -14.99 -13.50
N ARG A 98 -10.73 -14.08 -12.74
CA ARG A 98 -11.99 -14.37 -12.02
C ARG A 98 -13.14 -14.62 -13.01
N PRO A 99 -14.07 -15.54 -12.71
CA PRO A 99 -15.28 -15.72 -13.50
C PRO A 99 -16.14 -14.46 -13.55
N ASP A 100 -16.82 -14.22 -14.68
CA ASP A 100 -17.59 -13.00 -14.97
C ASP A 100 -18.75 -12.70 -14.01
N GLY A 101 -19.09 -13.62 -13.10
CA GLY A 101 -20.16 -13.46 -12.11
C GLY A 101 -19.80 -12.57 -10.91
N GLY A 102 -18.51 -12.34 -10.65
CA GLY A 102 -18.05 -11.49 -9.55
C GLY A 102 -18.05 -10.00 -9.92
N TYR A 103 -18.67 -9.15 -9.11
CA TYR A 103 -18.65 -7.69 -9.31
C TYR A 103 -17.98 -6.97 -8.13
N ILE A 104 -17.35 -5.84 -8.43
CA ILE A 104 -16.79 -4.90 -7.45
C ILE A 104 -17.94 -4.08 -6.89
N GLY A 105 -18.10 -4.08 -5.57
CA GLY A 105 -19.05 -3.21 -4.88
C GLY A 105 -18.62 -1.74 -5.03
N LEU A 106 -19.31 -0.99 -5.89
CA LEU A 106 -19.01 0.42 -6.12
C LEU A 106 -19.61 1.28 -5.01
N ARG A 107 -19.03 2.46 -4.79
CA ARG A 107 -19.49 3.44 -3.81
C ARG A 107 -20.04 4.67 -4.51
N ARG A 108 -21.05 5.30 -3.90
CA ARG A 108 -21.57 6.62 -4.26
C ARG A 108 -21.42 7.58 -3.08
N SER A 109 -21.18 8.84 -3.38
CA SER A 109 -21.14 9.90 -2.37
C SER A 109 -22.54 10.13 -1.79
N ILE A 110 -22.65 10.30 -0.48
CA ILE A 110 -23.83 10.87 0.18
C ILE A 110 -23.58 12.36 0.42
N ASP A 111 -22.40 12.68 0.95
CA ASP A 111 -21.87 14.02 1.11
C ASP A 111 -20.36 14.04 0.80
N ARG A 112 -19.69 15.15 1.11
CA ARG A 112 -18.26 15.34 0.86
C ARG A 112 -17.36 14.33 1.57
N PHE A 113 -17.75 13.81 2.72
CA PHE A 113 -16.91 12.95 3.57
C PHE A 113 -17.47 11.53 3.71
N THR A 114 -18.74 11.32 3.38
CA THR A 114 -19.40 10.02 3.53
C THR A 114 -19.78 9.41 2.18
N ASN A 115 -19.75 8.08 2.15
CA ASN A 115 -20.16 7.30 0.98
C ASN A 115 -20.96 6.07 1.41
N THR A 116 -21.72 5.54 0.47
CA THR A 116 -22.49 4.31 0.64
C THR A 116 -22.39 3.43 -0.60
N SER A 117 -22.83 2.19 -0.50
CA SER A 117 -22.86 1.27 -1.63
C SER A 117 -23.75 1.81 -2.76
N ALA A 118 -23.25 1.70 -3.99
CA ALA A 118 -24.05 1.93 -5.17
C ALA A 118 -25.02 0.73 -5.37
N PRO A 119 -26.17 0.95 -6.03
CA PRO A 119 -27.10 -0.13 -6.36
C PRO A 119 -26.41 -1.28 -7.09
N THR A 120 -26.87 -2.52 -6.87
CA THR A 120 -26.27 -3.73 -7.44
C THR A 120 -26.15 -3.67 -8.97
N ALA A 121 -27.18 -3.18 -9.67
CA ALA A 121 -27.15 -3.05 -11.12
C ALA A 121 -26.07 -2.07 -11.60
N THR A 122 -25.85 -0.97 -10.86
CA THR A 122 -24.77 -0.01 -11.11
C THR A 122 -23.40 -0.63 -10.85
N SER A 123 -23.25 -1.37 -9.74
CA SER A 123 -22.00 -2.05 -9.41
C SER A 123 -21.63 -3.12 -10.44
N ARG A 124 -22.60 -3.90 -10.93
CA ARG A 124 -22.38 -4.87 -12.03
C ARG A 124 -21.93 -4.18 -13.31
N TYR A 125 -22.65 -3.14 -13.73
CA TYR A 125 -22.30 -2.45 -14.98
C TYR A 125 -20.93 -1.75 -14.88
N GLY A 126 -20.66 -1.06 -13.78
CA GLY A 126 -19.36 -0.43 -13.59
C GLY A 126 -18.22 -1.44 -13.43
N SER A 127 -18.48 -2.63 -12.88
CA SER A 127 -17.48 -3.71 -12.87
C SER A 127 -17.16 -4.22 -14.26
N ALA A 128 -18.13 -4.32 -15.17
CA ALA A 128 -17.88 -4.68 -16.56
C ALA A 128 -17.01 -3.63 -17.27
N ILE A 129 -17.27 -2.34 -17.02
CA ILE A 129 -16.45 -1.23 -17.53
C ILE A 129 -15.02 -1.32 -16.98
N ILE A 130 -14.86 -1.49 -15.66
CA ILE A 130 -13.54 -1.62 -15.01
C ILE A 130 -12.79 -2.83 -15.57
N ARG A 131 -13.44 -3.98 -15.72
CA ARG A 131 -12.83 -5.18 -16.30
C ARG A 131 -12.31 -4.93 -17.72
N ALA A 132 -13.10 -4.30 -18.58
CA ALA A 132 -12.66 -3.95 -19.92
C ALA A 132 -11.47 -2.98 -19.92
N LEU A 133 -11.51 -1.93 -19.09
CA LEU A 133 -10.40 -0.97 -18.99
C LEU A 133 -9.14 -1.59 -18.40
N VAL A 134 -9.26 -2.47 -17.40
CA VAL A 134 -8.13 -3.19 -16.79
C VAL A 134 -7.51 -4.15 -17.79
N ALA A 135 -8.31 -4.91 -18.55
CA ALA A 135 -7.80 -5.76 -19.64
C ALA A 135 -7.04 -4.90 -20.66
N ALA A 136 -7.65 -3.79 -21.06
CA ALA A 136 -7.09 -2.90 -22.05
C ALA A 136 -5.87 -2.09 -21.56
N TRP A 137 -5.64 -1.99 -20.24
CA TRP A 137 -4.40 -1.52 -19.62
C TRP A 137 -3.35 -2.65 -19.53
N HIS A 138 -3.79 -3.86 -19.18
CA HIS A 138 -2.92 -5.02 -18.96
C HIS A 138 -2.28 -5.54 -20.25
N GLU A 139 -2.97 -5.41 -21.38
CA GLU A 139 -2.52 -5.83 -22.70
C GLU A 139 -1.71 -4.75 -23.43
N ARG A 140 -1.45 -3.59 -22.80
CA ARG A 140 -0.72 -2.51 -23.46
C ARG A 140 0.72 -2.91 -23.79
N PRO A 141 1.24 -2.53 -24.96
CA PRO A 141 2.63 -2.80 -25.33
C PRO A 141 3.64 -1.98 -24.50
N ASP A 142 3.26 -0.81 -24.01
CA ASP A 142 4.08 0.10 -23.20
C ASP A 142 3.86 -0.08 -21.69
N ARG A 143 3.17 -1.15 -21.26
CA ARG A 143 2.82 -1.37 -19.85
C ARG A 143 4.04 -1.39 -18.94
N ASP A 144 5.09 -2.09 -19.35
CA ASP A 144 6.29 -2.25 -18.53
C ASP A 144 7.03 -0.91 -18.36
N ASP A 145 7.00 -0.03 -19.37
CA ASP A 145 7.53 1.34 -19.27
C ASP A 145 6.73 2.18 -18.27
N LEU A 146 5.39 2.06 -18.26
CA LEU A 146 4.53 2.73 -17.29
C LEU A 146 4.81 2.24 -15.86
N ILE A 147 5.03 0.94 -15.67
CA ILE A 147 5.42 0.35 -14.38
C ILE A 147 6.76 0.93 -13.90
N GLN A 148 7.75 1.03 -14.80
CA GLN A 148 9.06 1.62 -14.47
C GLN A 148 8.96 3.12 -14.17
N ALA A 149 8.15 3.86 -14.92
CA ALA A 149 7.88 5.27 -14.66
C ALA A 149 7.29 5.47 -13.26
N ALA A 150 6.26 4.70 -12.91
CA ALA A 150 5.65 4.73 -11.58
C ALA A 150 6.66 4.41 -10.47
N ALA A 151 7.53 3.42 -10.67
CA ALA A 151 8.58 3.06 -9.73
C ALA A 151 9.60 4.19 -9.51
N ARG A 152 10.08 4.81 -10.59
CA ARG A 152 10.99 5.96 -10.51
C ARG A 152 10.32 7.15 -9.82
N HIS A 153 9.07 7.44 -10.17
CA HIS A 153 8.31 8.54 -9.60
C HIS A 153 8.08 8.36 -8.09
N ALA A 154 7.76 7.13 -7.64
CA ALA A 154 7.49 6.84 -6.24
C ALA A 154 8.76 6.71 -5.38
N ALA A 155 9.92 6.43 -5.97
CA ALA A 155 11.15 6.10 -5.25
C ALA A 155 11.58 7.14 -4.19
N PRO A 156 11.59 8.47 -4.47
CA PRO A 156 12.00 9.46 -3.46
C PRO A 156 11.08 9.47 -2.23
N ARG A 157 9.76 9.38 -2.44
CA ARG A 157 8.78 9.31 -1.35
C ARG A 157 8.95 8.02 -0.55
N ARG A 158 9.07 6.88 -1.23
CA ARG A 158 9.25 5.57 -0.57
C ARG A 158 10.55 5.51 0.24
N LEU A 159 11.65 6.06 -0.27
CA LEU A 159 12.91 6.15 0.48
C LEU A 159 12.74 7.00 1.75
N THR A 160 12.01 8.11 1.65
CA THR A 160 11.72 8.97 2.80
C THR A 160 10.88 8.24 3.86
N GLU A 161 9.84 7.52 3.44
CA GLU A 161 9.00 6.71 4.34
C GLU A 161 9.78 5.57 4.98
N LEU A 162 10.60 4.85 4.22
CA LEU A 162 11.47 3.79 4.74
C LEU A 162 12.45 4.34 5.78
N ARG A 163 13.05 5.50 5.53
CA ARG A 163 13.92 6.17 6.50
C ARG A 163 13.18 6.48 7.79
N ARG A 164 12.00 7.10 7.67
CA ARG A 164 11.20 7.56 8.82
C ARG A 164 10.66 6.42 9.66
N TYR A 165 10.10 5.38 9.03
CA TYR A 165 9.29 4.39 9.73
C TYR A 165 9.97 3.04 9.94
N LYS A 166 11.04 2.73 9.18
CA LYS A 166 11.79 1.47 9.33
C LYS A 166 13.22 1.72 9.79
N ILE A 167 14.00 2.47 9.02
CA ILE A 167 15.46 2.57 9.24
C ILE A 167 15.78 3.31 10.55
N ASN A 168 15.22 4.50 10.77
CA ASN A 168 15.54 5.28 11.96
C ASN A 168 15.08 4.58 13.26
N PRO A 169 13.84 4.05 13.36
CA PRO A 169 13.42 3.31 14.54
C PRO A 169 14.28 2.06 14.81
N ILE A 170 14.68 1.32 13.76
CA ILE A 170 15.57 0.16 13.92
C ILE A 170 16.95 0.60 14.42
N LYS A 171 17.50 1.71 13.92
CA LYS A 171 18.77 2.26 14.42
C LYS A 171 18.69 2.64 15.89
N GLU A 172 17.66 3.36 16.29
CA GLU A 172 17.42 3.72 17.69
C GLU A 172 17.32 2.47 18.59
N GLN A 173 16.69 1.41 18.09
CA GLN A 173 16.59 0.14 18.82
C GLN A 173 17.95 -0.58 18.92
N ILE A 174 18.77 -0.55 17.87
CA ILE A 174 20.13 -1.12 17.89
C ILE A 174 20.99 -0.38 18.92
N ASP A 175 20.95 0.95 18.92
CA ASP A 175 21.71 1.78 19.85
C ASP A 175 21.30 1.45 21.30
N LYS A 176 20.00 1.40 21.58
CA LYS A 176 19.47 1.03 22.90
C LYS A 176 19.91 -0.37 23.35
N LEU A 177 19.83 -1.37 22.47
CA LEU A 177 20.23 -2.74 22.80
C LEU A 177 21.75 -2.84 23.02
N THR A 178 22.52 -2.02 22.31
CA THR A 178 23.97 -1.95 22.47
C THR A 178 24.34 -1.38 23.85
N ASP A 179 23.69 -0.30 24.28
CA ASP A 179 23.88 0.29 25.61
C ASP A 179 23.52 -0.72 26.71
N GLN A 180 22.38 -1.41 26.58
CA GLN A 180 21.96 -2.46 27.52
C GLN A 180 22.98 -3.60 27.61
N LEU A 181 23.57 -3.99 26.49
CA LEU A 181 24.59 -5.05 26.47
C LEU A 181 25.85 -4.62 27.23
N VAL A 182 26.29 -3.36 27.07
CA VAL A 182 27.42 -2.79 27.82
C VAL A 182 27.14 -2.81 29.32
N ASP A 183 25.95 -2.38 29.74
CA ASP A 183 25.54 -2.41 31.15
C ASP A 183 25.54 -3.84 31.72
N HIS A 184 25.04 -4.81 30.96
CA HIS A 184 25.03 -6.21 31.37
C HIS A 184 26.45 -6.79 31.52
N TYR A 185 27.38 -6.46 30.62
CA TYR A 185 28.78 -6.86 30.76
C TYR A 185 29.44 -6.22 31.97
N ALA A 186 29.17 -4.94 32.23
CA ALA A 186 29.68 -4.25 33.41
C ALA A 186 29.18 -4.91 34.71
N LEU A 187 27.88 -5.21 34.79
CA LEU A 187 27.28 -5.92 35.92
C LEU A 187 27.86 -7.33 36.11
N ALA A 188 28.01 -8.09 35.03
CA ALA A 188 28.62 -9.41 35.08
C ALA A 188 30.05 -9.34 35.65
N GLY A 189 30.86 -8.36 35.20
CA GLY A 189 32.20 -8.13 35.73
C GLY A 189 32.24 -7.70 37.20
N GLN A 190 31.24 -6.99 37.69
CA GLN A 190 31.09 -6.67 39.12
C GLN A 190 30.76 -7.92 39.94
N LEU A 191 29.79 -8.73 39.48
CA LEU A 191 29.39 -9.96 40.16
C LEU A 191 30.53 -10.99 40.19
N SER A 192 31.30 -11.13 39.11
CA SER A 192 32.48 -12.02 39.10
C SER A 192 33.55 -11.58 40.11
N ARG A 193 33.79 -10.27 40.25
CA ARG A 193 34.72 -9.74 41.26
C ARG A 193 34.23 -10.03 42.68
N LEU A 194 32.96 -9.74 42.97
CA LEU A 194 32.36 -10.01 44.28
C LEU A 194 32.40 -11.52 44.63
N ALA A 195 32.14 -12.38 43.65
CA ALA A 195 32.23 -13.84 43.83
C ALA A 195 33.65 -14.29 44.17
N ALA A 196 34.67 -13.74 43.50
CA ALA A 196 36.07 -14.03 43.78
C ALA A 196 36.50 -13.55 45.18
N GLU A 197 36.08 -12.35 45.60
CA GLU A 197 36.32 -11.82 46.95
C GLU A 197 35.68 -12.70 48.03
N TYR A 198 34.44 -13.14 47.81
CA TYR A 198 33.74 -14.05 48.72
C TYR A 198 34.42 -15.41 48.83
N GLN A 199 34.93 -15.96 47.72
CA GLN A 199 35.69 -17.21 47.73
C GLN A 199 37.02 -17.06 48.47
N ALA A 200 37.75 -15.96 48.24
CA ALA A 200 39.03 -15.70 48.91
C ALA A 200 38.88 -15.54 50.43
N THR A 201 37.85 -14.81 50.89
CA THR A 201 37.53 -14.67 52.32
C THR A 201 37.10 -15.98 52.96
N ARG A 202 36.36 -16.83 52.24
CA ARG A 202 36.00 -18.17 52.73
C ARG A 202 37.18 -19.15 52.78
N ALA A 203 38.15 -19.01 51.88
CA ALA A 203 39.31 -19.91 51.77
C ALA A 203 40.46 -19.56 52.73
N ASN A 204 40.47 -18.37 53.34
CA ASN A 204 41.52 -17.93 54.26
C ASN A 204 40.98 -17.79 55.71
N PRO A 205 41.08 -18.84 56.57
CA PRO A 205 40.47 -18.88 57.90
C PRO A 205 41.33 -18.28 59.03
N GLU A 206 42.27 -17.40 58.76
CA GLU A 206 43.11 -16.73 59.78
C GLU A 206 42.46 -15.38 60.14
N HIS A 207 41.95 -15.05 61.34
CA HIS A 207 42.00 -15.53 62.74
C HIS A 207 40.88 -14.78 63.54
N PRO A 208 40.71 -14.90 64.89
CA PRO A 208 40.62 -16.02 65.82
C PRO A 208 39.31 -16.00 66.66
N ASN A 209 39.13 -17.04 67.48
CA ASN A 209 38.10 -17.21 68.53
C ASN A 209 37.65 -15.91 69.27
N ALA A 210 36.38 -15.54 69.13
CA ALA A 210 35.67 -14.63 70.04
C ALA A 210 34.90 -15.41 71.13
N LYS A 211 35.54 -16.40 71.77
CA LYS A 211 34.98 -17.15 72.92
C LYS A 211 35.92 -17.35 74.11
N GLN A 212 36.94 -16.51 74.25
CA GLN A 212 37.73 -16.41 75.50
C GLN A 212 37.83 -14.95 75.94
N ALA A 213 36.72 -14.39 76.41
CA ALA A 213 36.70 -13.20 77.26
C ALA A 213 35.36 -13.18 78.01
N LEU A 214 35.27 -13.98 79.06
CA LEU A 214 34.54 -13.73 80.31
C LEU A 214 34.44 -15.05 81.10
N SER A 215 35.29 -15.10 82.13
CA SER A 215 35.20 -15.89 83.38
C SER A 215 35.06 -17.41 83.32
#